data_AF-A0A6G2VL08-F1
#
_entry.id   AF-A0A6G2VL08-F1
#
_cell.length_a   1.000
_cell.length_b   1.000
_cell.length_c   1.000
_cell.angle_alpha   90.00
_cell.angle_beta   90.00
_cell.angle_gamma   90.00
#
_symmetry.space_group_name_H-M   'P 1'
#
loop_
_entity.id
_entity.type
_entity.pdbx_description
1 polymer ?
#
loop_
_entity_poly.entity_id
_entity_poly.type
_entity_poly.pdbx_seq_one_letter_code
_entity_poly.pdbx_strand_id
1 'polypeptide(L)'
;DDHHDHHDHTAPGSFDEVYKGRRIQGGPATGGGHHHEHGGGYAVFVDGVQLHVMQNADGTWISVVSHYDPVATPRAAARAAVDELQGAALLPFPAN
;
A
#
# COMPACT_ATOMS: atom_id res chain seq x y z
N ASP A 1 20.42 -4.33 30.38
CA ASP A 1 21.08 -4.41 29.07
C ASP A 1 20.00 -4.67 28.05
N ASP A 2 19.62 -3.59 27.36
CA ASP A 2 18.47 -3.52 26.45
C ASP A 2 18.77 -4.30 25.16
N HIS A 3 17.98 -5.34 24.89
CA HIS A 3 17.91 -5.97 23.57
C HIS A 3 17.13 -5.03 22.65
N HIS A 4 17.83 -4.12 21.97
CA HIS A 4 17.28 -3.47 20.78
C HIS A 4 17.22 -4.51 19.65
N ASP A 5 16.07 -5.18 19.53
CA ASP A 5 15.69 -5.89 18.31
C ASP A 5 15.67 -4.87 17.17
N HIS A 6 16.74 -4.87 16.37
CA HIS A 6 16.71 -4.30 15.05
C HIS A 6 15.69 -5.10 14.25
N HIS A 7 14.44 -4.63 14.19
CA HIS A 7 13.50 -5.08 13.18
C HIS A 7 14.11 -4.76 11.81
N ASP A 8 14.83 -5.74 11.25
CA ASP A 8 15.16 -5.80 9.84
C ASP A 8 13.83 -5.88 9.08
N HIS A 9 13.20 -4.73 8.86
CA HIS A 9 12.05 -4.58 8.00
C HIS A 9 12.49 -4.87 6.57
N THR A 10 12.60 -6.15 6.23
CA THR A 10 12.76 -6.59 4.85
C THR A 10 11.61 -5.99 4.07
N ALA A 11 11.93 -5.15 3.07
CA ALA A 11 10.93 -4.50 2.25
C ALA A 11 9.97 -5.54 1.66
N PRO A 12 8.65 -5.28 1.62
CA PRO A 12 7.69 -6.24 1.08
C PRO A 12 8.06 -6.61 -0.36
N GLY A 13 7.90 -7.89 -0.72
CA GLY A 13 8.06 -8.34 -2.10
C GLY A 13 6.96 -7.80 -3.00
N SER A 14 7.25 -7.65 -4.29
CA SER A 14 6.27 -7.23 -5.29
C SER A 14 5.14 -8.26 -5.48
N PHE A 15 3.97 -7.82 -5.92
CA PHE A 15 2.84 -8.67 -6.28
C PHE A 15 2.08 -8.15 -7.50
N ASP A 16 1.41 -9.06 -8.20
CA ASP A 16 0.50 -8.79 -9.32
C ASP A 16 -0.53 -9.93 -9.36
N GLU A 17 -1.80 -9.64 -9.05
CA GLU A 17 -2.88 -10.63 -9.06
C GLU A 17 -4.21 -10.00 -9.45
N VAL A 18 -5.20 -10.84 -9.78
CA VAL A 18 -6.60 -10.41 -9.93
C VAL A 18 -7.37 -10.83 -8.68
N TYR A 19 -7.89 -9.87 -7.93
CA TYR A 19 -8.71 -10.08 -6.73
C TYR A 19 -10.11 -9.53 -6.96
N LYS A 20 -11.14 -10.38 -6.80
CA LYS A 20 -12.55 -10.04 -7.06
C LYS A 20 -12.80 -9.35 -8.42
N GLY A 21 -12.08 -9.79 -9.45
CA GLY A 21 -12.20 -9.25 -10.81
C GLY A 21 -11.41 -7.96 -11.08
N ARG A 22 -10.64 -7.46 -10.11
CA ARG A 22 -9.81 -6.26 -10.23
C ARG A 22 -8.34 -6.61 -10.18
N ARG A 23 -7.53 -6.02 -11.07
CA ARG A 23 -6.08 -6.24 -11.05
C ARG A 23 -5.48 -5.39 -9.93
N ILE A 24 -4.76 -6.02 -9.03
CA ILE A 24 -4.01 -5.34 -7.97
C ILE A 24 -2.53 -5.64 -8.11
N GLN A 25 -1.72 -4.59 -7.95
CA GLN A 25 -0.27 -4.67 -8.11
C GLN A 25 0.40 -3.92 -6.97
N GLY A 26 1.62 -4.32 -6.62
CA GLY A 26 2.47 -3.51 -5.77
C GLY A 26 3.93 -3.92 -5.82
N GLY A 27 4.80 -3.00 -5.45
CA GLY A 27 6.23 -3.22 -5.41
C GLY A 27 7.00 -1.97 -4.98
N PRO A 28 8.34 -2.04 -4.95
CA PRO A 28 9.18 -0.88 -4.69
C PRO A 28 8.84 0.25 -5.66
N ALA A 29 8.68 1.47 -5.14
CA ALA A 29 8.36 2.64 -5.94
C ALA A 29 9.58 3.00 -6.84
N THR A 30 9.43 2.88 -8.15
CA THR A 30 10.44 3.29 -9.13
C THR A 30 10.23 4.75 -9.51
N GLY A 31 10.65 5.69 -8.67
CA GLY A 31 10.52 7.12 -8.96
C GLY A 31 11.08 8.00 -7.85
N GLY A 32 12.28 8.55 -8.07
CA GLY A 32 12.87 9.56 -7.20
C GLY A 32 12.17 10.91 -7.41
N GLY A 33 11.31 11.27 -6.47
CA GLY A 33 10.70 12.60 -6.37
C GLY A 33 10.51 12.94 -4.90
N HIS A 34 11.10 14.03 -4.46
CA HIS A 34 11.07 14.53 -3.08
C HIS A 34 9.69 15.09 -2.68
N HIS A 35 8.63 14.30 -2.73
CA HIS A 35 7.28 14.76 -2.41
C HIS A 35 6.57 13.73 -1.53
N HIS A 36 6.60 13.96 -0.21
CA HIS A 36 5.57 13.63 0.80
C HIS A 36 4.71 12.36 0.65
N GLU A 37 5.21 11.30 0.02
CA GLU A 37 4.43 10.06 -0.13
C GLU A 37 4.80 9.14 1.03
N HIS A 38 3.95 9.14 2.05
CA HIS A 38 4.09 8.37 3.29
C HIS A 38 4.03 6.83 3.10
N GLY A 39 4.12 6.35 1.86
CA GLY A 39 4.05 4.94 1.47
C GLY A 39 5.35 4.14 1.62
N GLY A 40 6.32 4.62 2.38
CA GLY A 40 7.53 3.85 2.71
C GLY A 40 8.36 3.39 1.50
N GLY A 41 8.26 4.08 0.36
CA GLY A 41 8.91 3.65 -0.88
C GLY A 41 8.25 2.44 -1.56
N TYR A 42 6.99 2.15 -1.24
CA TYR A 42 6.19 1.08 -1.84
C TYR A 42 4.96 1.64 -2.55
N ALA A 43 4.74 1.25 -3.80
CA ALA A 43 3.58 1.67 -4.59
C ALA A 43 2.57 0.53 -4.69
N VAL A 44 1.27 0.86 -4.62
CA VAL A 44 0.17 -0.06 -4.82
C VAL A 44 -0.75 0.49 -5.91
N PHE A 45 -1.28 -0.39 -6.77
CA PHE A 45 -2.17 -0.03 -7.86
C PHE A 45 -3.41 -0.92 -7.87
N VAL A 46 -4.56 -0.33 -8.23
CA VAL A 46 -5.81 -1.04 -8.51
C VAL A 46 -6.28 -0.66 -9.91
N ASP A 47 -6.34 -1.63 -10.81
CA ASP A 47 -6.64 -1.46 -12.24
C ASP A 47 -5.77 -0.39 -12.92
N GLY A 48 -4.50 -0.31 -12.48
CA GLY A 48 -3.52 0.67 -12.99
C GLY A 48 -3.60 2.05 -12.36
N VAL A 49 -4.56 2.33 -11.48
CA VAL A 49 -4.65 3.59 -10.73
C VAL A 49 -3.91 3.44 -9.40
N GLN A 50 -3.04 4.38 -9.08
CA GLN A 50 -2.27 4.34 -7.83
C GLN A 50 -3.19 4.50 -6.62
N LEU A 51 -3.07 3.58 -5.68
CA LEU A 51 -3.68 3.64 -4.37
C LEU A 51 -2.66 4.18 -3.39
N HIS A 52 -2.98 5.31 -2.76
CA HIS A 52 -2.14 5.86 -1.69
C HIS A 52 -2.21 4.93 -0.47
N VAL A 53 -1.04 4.40 -0.08
CA VAL A 53 -0.85 3.53 1.08
C VAL A 53 0.18 4.14 2.02
N MET A 54 0.11 3.75 3.30
CA MET A 54 1.09 4.13 4.31
C MET A 54 1.44 2.91 5.15
N GLN A 55 2.72 2.82 5.52
CA GLN A 55 3.19 1.85 6.49
C GLN A 55 3.26 2.51 7.86
N ASN A 56 2.61 1.90 8.86
CA ASN A 56 2.69 2.30 10.25
C ASN A 56 4.04 1.88 10.85
N ALA A 57 4.40 2.48 11.99
CA ALA A 57 5.66 2.18 12.67
C ALA A 57 5.78 0.73 13.16
N ASP A 58 4.64 0.06 13.40
CA ASP A 58 4.58 -1.36 13.76
C ASP A 58 4.65 -2.32 12.55
N GLY A 59 4.80 -1.76 11.34
CA GLY A 59 4.90 -2.50 10.09
C GLY A 59 3.56 -2.83 9.44
N THR A 60 2.41 -2.51 10.07
CA THR A 60 1.09 -2.65 9.45
C THR A 60 0.86 -1.60 8.35
N TRP A 61 -0.14 -1.84 7.51
CA TRP A 61 -0.43 -1.03 6.33
C TRP A 61 -1.85 -0.52 6.38
N ILE A 62 -2.03 0.71 5.92
CA ILE A 62 -3.32 1.35 5.72
C ILE A 62 -3.37 1.97 4.32
N SER A 63 -4.57 2.24 3.83
CA SER A 63 -4.77 2.95 2.55
C SER A 63 -5.65 4.16 2.74
N VAL A 64 -5.69 5.07 1.76
CA VAL A 64 -6.61 6.22 1.83
C VAL A 64 -8.09 5.82 1.90
N VAL A 65 -8.45 4.65 1.34
CA VAL A 65 -9.83 4.16 1.36
C VAL A 65 -10.18 3.36 2.62
N SER A 66 -9.18 2.79 3.29
CA SER A 66 -9.32 2.12 4.59
C SER A 66 -8.17 2.54 5.49
N HIS A 67 -8.31 3.74 6.07
CA HIS A 67 -7.22 4.44 6.75
C HIS A 67 -7.12 4.09 8.24
N TYR A 68 -8.21 3.66 8.85
CA TYR A 68 -8.30 3.40 10.29
C TYR A 68 -8.38 1.90 10.63
N ASP A 69 -8.14 1.04 9.65
CA ASP A 69 -8.18 -0.42 9.80
C ASP A 69 -6.84 -1.04 9.34
N PRO A 70 -5.84 -1.13 10.23
CA PRO A 70 -4.51 -1.62 9.87
C PRO A 70 -4.51 -3.09 9.47
N VAL A 71 -3.80 -3.41 8.38
CA VAL A 71 -3.65 -4.78 7.88
C VAL A 71 -2.18 -5.18 7.75
N ALA A 72 -1.89 -6.48 7.81
CA ALA A 72 -0.52 -6.97 7.96
C ALA A 72 0.41 -6.73 6.76
N THR A 73 -0.12 -6.50 5.55
CA THR A 73 0.68 -6.42 4.31
C THR A 73 0.12 -5.41 3.31
N PRO A 74 0.93 -4.90 2.37
CA PRO A 74 0.43 -4.01 1.32
C PRO A 74 -0.55 -4.74 0.37
N ARG A 75 -0.39 -6.05 0.18
CA ARG A 75 -1.37 -6.87 -0.56
C ARG A 75 -2.72 -6.90 0.15
N ALA A 76 -2.72 -7.06 1.48
CA ALA A 76 -3.95 -7.00 2.27
C ALA A 76 -4.61 -5.61 2.17
N ALA A 77 -3.82 -4.53 2.15
CA ALA A 77 -4.34 -3.18 1.97
C ALA A 77 -4.99 -2.99 0.58
N ALA A 78 -4.37 -3.54 -0.48
CA ALA A 78 -4.94 -3.53 -1.82
C ALA A 78 -6.27 -4.33 -1.89
N ARG A 79 -6.35 -5.48 -1.22
CA ARG A 79 -7.58 -6.29 -1.15
C ARG A 79 -8.68 -5.59 -0.37
N ALA A 80 -8.35 -4.99 0.78
CA ALA A 80 -9.29 -4.18 1.56
C ALA A 80 -9.83 -3.01 0.72
N ALA A 81 -8.97 -2.34 -0.06
CA ALA A 81 -9.42 -1.29 -0.98
C ALA A 81 -10.38 -1.80 -2.07
N VAL A 82 -10.12 -2.98 -2.63
CA VAL A 82 -11.06 -3.60 -3.59
C VAL A 82 -12.40 -3.92 -2.93
N ASP A 83 -12.37 -4.40 -1.69
CA ASP A 83 -13.57 -4.72 -0.90
C ASP A 83 -14.41 -3.47 -0.61
N GLU A 84 -13.77 -2.38 -0.19
CA GLU A 84 -14.42 -1.08 0.06
C GLU A 84 -14.96 -0.42 -1.22
N LEU A 85 -14.26 -0.56 -2.35
CA LEU A 85 -14.68 0.06 -3.61
C LEU A 85 -15.93 -0.60 -4.20
N GLN A 86 -16.23 -1.86 -3.90
CA GLN A 86 -17.45 -2.56 -4.36
C GLN A 86 -17.72 -2.45 -5.87
N GLY A 87 -16.67 -2.39 -6.69
CA GLY A 87 -16.74 -2.23 -8.15
C GLY A 87 -16.64 -0.80 -8.65
N ALA A 88 -16.61 0.22 -7.78
CA ALA A 88 -16.32 1.59 -8.14
C ALA A 88 -14.85 1.76 -8.61
N ALA A 89 -14.67 2.68 -9.54
CA ALA A 89 -13.34 3.08 -10.01
C ALA A 89 -12.61 3.86 -8.91
N LEU A 90 -11.33 3.54 -8.70
CA LEU A 90 -10.45 4.37 -7.90
C LEU A 90 -10.07 5.60 -8.71
N LEU A 91 -10.08 6.78 -8.09
CA LEU A 91 -9.58 8.00 -8.72
C LEU A 91 -8.12 8.24 -8.34
N PRO A 92 -7.30 8.79 -9.26
CA PRO A 92 -5.93 9.18 -8.94
C PRO A 92 -5.91 10.18 -7.78
N PHE A 93 -4.96 10.01 -6.86
CA PHE A 93 -4.73 10.99 -5.82
C PHE A 93 -4.11 12.26 -6.46
N PRO A 94 -4.60 13.47 -6.14
CA PRO A 94 -4.05 14.69 -6.73
C PRO A 94 -2.58 14.85 -6.35
N ALA A 95 -1.74 15.06 -7.36
CA ALA A 95 -0.38 15.55 -7.16
C ALA A 95 -0.46 17.04 -6.82
N ASN A 96 0.13 17.43 -5.69
CA ASN A 96 0.26 18.84 -5.29
C ASN A 96 1.35 19.54 -6.10
#